data_AF-A0A349BZ50-F1
#
_entry.id   AF-A0A349BZ50-F1
#
_cell.length_a   1.000
_cell.length_b   1.000
_cell.length_c   1.000
_cell.angle_alpha   90.00
_cell.angle_beta   90.00
_cell.angle_gamma   90.00
#
_symmetry.space_group_name_H-M   'P 1'
#
loop_
_entity.id
_entity.type
_entity.pdbx_description
1 polymer ?
#
loop_
_entity_poly.entity_id
_entity_poly.type
_entity_poly.pdbx_seq_one_letter_code
_entity_poly.pdbx_strand_id
1 'polypeptide(L)'
;KRLSVPEGFLAIDGVLDLCINVTDGLRVYPKVIEKRLRSELPFMATENIMMDAVKAGGDRQELHERIRELSMQAGRRVKEEGLDNNLLQLIADDPAFGLSLEDLEKTMDPALYVGCAPHQVEKYLSGVIYPMLKANQADLGVTAEINV
;
A
#
# COMPACT_ATOMS: atom_id res chain seq x y z
N LYS A 1 30.51 31.85 -7.90
CA LYS A 1 29.46 32.88 -7.70
C LYS A 1 28.76 33.30 -8.98
N ARG A 2 29.46 33.69 -10.06
CA ARG A 2 28.80 34.09 -11.33
C ARG A 2 28.14 32.95 -12.11
N LEU A 3 28.59 31.71 -11.90
CA LEU A 3 28.02 30.51 -12.54
C LEU A 3 27.08 29.78 -11.56
N SER A 4 27.66 29.32 -10.45
CA SER A 4 26.98 28.52 -9.44
C SER A 4 25.70 29.13 -8.84
N VAL A 5 25.57 30.47 -8.78
CA VAL A 5 24.34 31.09 -8.25
C VAL A 5 23.25 31.13 -9.33
N PRO A 6 23.46 31.73 -10.52
CA PRO A 6 22.47 31.67 -11.60
C PRO A 6 22.06 30.26 -12.00
N GLU A 7 23.02 29.34 -12.15
CA GLU A 7 22.73 27.95 -12.51
C GLU A 7 21.87 27.24 -11.45
N GLY A 8 22.09 27.53 -10.17
CA GLY A 8 21.27 26.98 -9.09
C GLY A 8 19.81 27.43 -9.17
N PHE A 9 19.56 28.72 -9.48
CA PHE A 9 18.21 29.24 -9.68
C PHE A 9 17.54 28.66 -10.94
N LEU A 10 18.25 28.59 -12.06
CA LEU A 10 17.73 27.99 -13.28
C LEU A 10 17.40 26.51 -13.11
N ALA A 11 18.24 25.77 -12.37
CA ALA A 11 18.01 24.36 -12.12
C ALA A 11 16.77 24.14 -11.24
N ILE A 12 16.59 24.90 -10.15
CA ILE A 12 15.42 24.71 -9.27
C ILE A 12 14.13 25.13 -9.96
N ASP A 13 14.16 26.19 -10.77
CA ASP A 13 13.02 26.65 -11.57
C ASP A 13 12.53 25.53 -12.50
N GLY A 14 13.44 24.95 -13.31
CA GLY A 14 13.09 23.82 -14.17
C GLY A 14 12.64 22.57 -13.42
N VAL A 15 13.20 22.28 -12.24
CA VAL A 15 12.74 21.17 -11.39
C VAL A 15 11.31 21.41 -10.89
N LEU A 16 10.99 22.63 -10.45
CA LEU A 16 9.66 22.97 -9.96
C LEU A 16 8.62 22.94 -11.08
N ASP A 17 8.97 23.41 -12.27
CA ASP A 17 8.10 23.31 -13.47
C ASP A 17 7.75 21.85 -13.78
N LEU A 18 8.75 20.97 -13.79
CA LEU A 18 8.52 19.53 -13.98
C LEU A 18 7.64 18.94 -12.87
N CYS A 19 7.86 19.33 -11.62
CA CYS A 19 7.03 18.89 -10.50
C CYS A 19 5.56 19.32 -10.67
N ILE A 20 5.31 20.59 -11.04
CA ILE A 20 3.95 21.10 -11.29
C ILE A 20 3.29 20.28 -12.41
N ASN A 21 3.98 20.10 -13.53
CA ASN A 21 3.44 19.37 -14.68
C ASN A 21 3.09 17.90 -14.34
N VAL A 22 4.00 17.18 -13.66
CA VAL A 22 3.78 15.77 -13.30
C VAL A 22 2.67 15.62 -12.26
N THR A 23 2.60 16.50 -11.26
CA THR A 23 1.61 16.40 -10.19
C THR A 23 0.20 16.80 -10.64
N ASP A 24 0.07 17.73 -11.60
CA ASP A 24 -1.21 18.11 -12.20
C ASP A 24 -1.79 17.01 -13.12
N GLY A 25 -0.90 16.32 -13.86
CA GLY A 25 -1.28 15.25 -14.79
C GLY A 25 -1.24 13.82 -14.21
N LEU A 26 -1.04 13.64 -12.91
CA LEU A 26 -0.77 12.32 -12.32
C LEU A 26 -1.97 11.37 -12.47
N ARG A 27 -1.74 10.24 -13.16
CA ARG A 27 -2.76 9.19 -13.33
C ARG A 27 -2.57 8.07 -12.31
N VAL A 28 -3.61 7.80 -11.55
CA VAL A 28 -3.68 6.67 -10.61
C VAL A 28 -4.50 5.55 -11.22
N TYR A 29 -4.06 4.30 -11.07
CA TYR A 29 -4.71 3.11 -11.59
C TYR A 29 -5.18 2.18 -10.46
N PRO A 30 -6.35 2.44 -9.85
CA PRO A 30 -6.81 1.72 -8.66
C PRO A 30 -6.88 0.20 -8.84
N LYS A 31 -7.24 -0.29 -10.03
CA LYS A 31 -7.36 -1.73 -10.29
C LYS A 31 -6.02 -2.47 -10.34
N VAL A 32 -4.96 -1.80 -10.77
CA VAL A 32 -3.60 -2.37 -10.72
C VAL A 32 -3.10 -2.42 -9.28
N ILE A 33 -3.37 -1.35 -8.51
CA ILE A 33 -3.06 -1.26 -7.08
C ILE A 33 -3.80 -2.36 -6.31
N GLU A 34 -5.12 -2.49 -6.51
CA GLU A 34 -5.97 -3.50 -5.89
C GLU A 34 -5.48 -4.91 -6.23
N LYS A 35 -5.19 -5.20 -7.51
CA LYS A 35 -4.66 -6.50 -7.93
C LYS A 35 -3.37 -6.85 -7.20
N ARG A 36 -2.43 -5.91 -7.11
CA ARG A 36 -1.14 -6.11 -6.43
C ARG A 36 -1.31 -6.25 -4.92
N LEU A 37 -2.23 -5.52 -4.32
CA LEU A 37 -2.57 -5.69 -2.90
C LEU A 37 -3.13 -7.09 -2.65
N ARG A 38 -4.10 -7.54 -3.45
CA ARG A 38 -4.70 -8.88 -3.31
C ARG A 38 -3.69 -10.02 -3.46
N SER A 39 -2.64 -9.87 -4.26
CA SER A 39 -1.60 -10.91 -4.38
C SER A 39 -0.70 -11.02 -3.15
N GLU A 40 -0.52 -9.92 -2.40
CA GLU A 40 0.38 -9.85 -1.23
C GLU A 40 -0.36 -9.95 0.11
N LEU A 41 -1.61 -9.49 0.17
CA LEU A 41 -2.39 -9.38 1.40
C LEU A 41 -2.52 -10.69 2.18
N PRO A 42 -2.69 -11.88 1.55
CA PRO A 42 -2.73 -13.14 2.29
C PRO A 42 -1.49 -13.38 3.17
N PHE A 43 -0.30 -12.98 2.71
CA PHE A 43 0.92 -13.11 3.51
C PHE A 43 0.97 -12.12 4.67
N MET A 44 0.53 -10.87 4.43
CA MET A 44 0.50 -9.82 5.46
C MET A 44 -0.56 -10.07 6.54
N ALA A 45 -1.64 -10.77 6.19
CA ALA A 45 -2.77 -11.05 7.06
C ALA A 45 -2.60 -12.31 7.93
N THR A 46 -1.46 -13.01 7.85
CA THR A 46 -1.23 -14.28 8.57
C THR A 46 -1.44 -14.16 10.08
N GLU A 47 -1.06 -13.05 10.71
CA GLU A 47 -1.31 -12.84 12.15
C GLU A 47 -2.81 -12.68 12.45
N ASN A 48 -3.56 -11.96 11.60
CA ASN A 48 -5.01 -11.81 11.79
C ASN A 48 -5.74 -13.16 11.66
N ILE A 49 -5.37 -13.94 10.64
CA ILE A 49 -5.90 -15.28 10.41
C ILE A 49 -5.59 -16.19 11.62
N MET A 50 -4.36 -16.14 12.12
CA MET A 50 -3.96 -16.92 13.30
C MET A 50 -4.78 -16.53 14.54
N MET A 51 -4.99 -15.24 14.77
CA MET A 51 -5.82 -14.77 15.89
C MET A 51 -7.26 -15.29 15.80
N ASP A 52 -7.85 -15.32 14.61
CA ASP A 52 -9.22 -15.82 14.43
C ASP A 52 -9.31 -17.35 14.56
N ALA A 53 -8.31 -18.09 14.06
CA ALA A 53 -8.22 -19.54 14.27
C ALA A 53 -8.00 -19.92 15.75
N VAL A 54 -7.22 -19.12 16.50
CA VAL A 54 -7.07 -19.32 17.96
C VAL A 54 -8.37 -19.03 18.70
N LYS A 55 -9.14 -18.00 18.30
CA LYS A 55 -10.49 -17.75 18.86
C LYS A 55 -11.46 -18.88 18.58
N ALA A 56 -11.29 -19.60 17.46
CA ALA A 56 -12.06 -20.80 17.12
C ALA A 56 -11.64 -22.04 17.94
N GLY A 57 -10.64 -21.92 18.83
CA GLY A 57 -10.24 -22.96 19.77
C GLY A 57 -8.95 -23.69 19.42
N GLY A 58 -8.20 -23.25 18.40
CA GLY A 58 -6.93 -23.85 18.02
C GLY A 58 -5.76 -23.46 18.94
N ASP A 59 -4.74 -24.33 19.00
CA ASP A 59 -3.49 -24.02 19.71
C ASP A 59 -2.64 -23.03 18.90
N ARG A 60 -2.22 -21.94 19.55
CA ARG A 60 -1.48 -20.87 18.89
C ARG A 60 -0.15 -21.34 18.31
N GLN A 61 0.58 -22.19 19.03
CA GLN A 61 1.92 -22.60 18.62
C GLN A 61 1.85 -23.55 17.43
N GLU A 62 0.88 -24.48 17.45
CA GLU A 62 0.62 -25.37 16.31
C GLU A 62 0.18 -24.59 15.07
N LEU A 63 -0.79 -23.68 15.22
CA LEU A 63 -1.30 -22.86 14.11
C LEU A 63 -0.23 -21.95 13.51
N HIS A 64 0.63 -21.36 14.34
CA HIS A 64 1.75 -20.54 13.87
C HIS A 64 2.71 -21.35 13.00
N GLU A 65 3.05 -22.58 13.40
CA GLU A 65 3.97 -23.40 12.62
C GLU A 65 3.32 -23.86 11.30
N ARG A 66 2.05 -24.27 11.33
CA ARG A 66 1.32 -24.63 10.10
C ARG A 66 1.22 -23.47 9.14
N ILE A 67 0.81 -22.28 9.60
CA ILE A 67 0.67 -21.11 8.70
C ILE A 67 2.01 -20.70 8.11
N ARG A 68 3.12 -20.89 8.85
CA ARG A 68 4.49 -20.68 8.35
C ARG A 68 4.80 -21.61 7.18
N GLU A 69 4.52 -22.91 7.32
CA GLU A 69 4.75 -23.91 6.27
C GLU A 69 3.90 -23.65 5.03
N LEU A 70 2.60 -23.38 5.21
CA LEU A 70 1.68 -23.04 4.11
C LEU A 70 2.11 -21.74 3.40
N SER A 71 2.57 -20.74 4.16
CA SER A 71 3.11 -19.49 3.59
C SER A 71 4.38 -19.74 2.77
N MET A 72 5.26 -20.64 3.21
CA MET A 72 6.43 -21.05 2.42
C MET A 72 6.05 -21.82 1.15
N GLN A 73 5.02 -22.66 1.20
CA GLN A 73 4.50 -23.36 0.03
C GLN A 73 3.91 -22.38 -0.99
N ALA A 74 3.01 -21.50 -0.57
CA ALA A 74 2.44 -20.46 -1.43
C ALA A 74 3.53 -19.51 -1.97
N GLY A 75 4.51 -19.17 -1.14
CA GLY A 75 5.65 -18.33 -1.55
C GLY A 75 6.52 -18.99 -2.63
N ARG A 76 6.76 -20.31 -2.56
CA ARG A 76 7.45 -21.05 -3.62
C ARG A 76 6.65 -21.09 -4.91
N ARG A 77 5.35 -21.36 -4.84
CA ARG A 77 4.45 -21.29 -6.00
C ARG A 77 4.53 -19.95 -6.74
N VAL A 78 4.55 -18.83 -6.01
CA VAL A 78 4.68 -17.50 -6.63
C VAL A 78 6.07 -17.29 -7.23
N LYS A 79 7.14 -17.63 -6.49
CA LYS A 79 8.52 -17.27 -6.87
C LYS A 79 9.16 -18.22 -7.87
N GLU A 80 8.90 -19.52 -7.74
CA GLU A 80 9.53 -20.57 -8.54
C GLU A 80 8.66 -20.93 -9.75
N GLU A 81 7.33 -20.90 -9.62
CA GLU A 81 6.40 -21.31 -10.67
C GLU A 81 5.74 -20.13 -11.39
N GLY A 82 5.82 -18.91 -10.85
CA GLY A 82 5.21 -17.71 -11.44
C GLY A 82 3.68 -17.72 -11.39
N LEU A 83 3.08 -18.50 -10.49
CA LEU A 83 1.63 -18.65 -10.35
C LEU A 83 1.06 -17.74 -9.27
N ASP A 84 -0.27 -17.58 -9.27
CA ASP A 84 -0.97 -16.77 -8.26
C ASP A 84 -0.84 -17.36 -6.84
N ASN A 85 -0.85 -16.45 -5.86
CA ASN A 85 -0.86 -16.78 -4.45
C ASN A 85 -2.14 -17.55 -4.08
N ASN A 86 -1.98 -18.76 -3.53
CA ASN A 86 -3.06 -19.64 -3.12
C ASN A 86 -3.12 -19.89 -1.61
N LEU A 87 -2.48 -19.04 -0.79
CA LEU A 87 -2.38 -19.25 0.66
C LEU A 87 -3.75 -19.40 1.36
N LEU A 88 -4.74 -18.59 0.98
CA LEU A 88 -6.08 -18.67 1.60
C LEU A 88 -6.74 -20.03 1.33
N GLN A 89 -6.56 -20.57 0.13
CA GLN A 89 -7.06 -21.90 -0.22
C GLN A 89 -6.37 -22.97 0.62
N LEU A 90 -5.03 -22.91 0.74
CA LEU A 90 -4.26 -23.84 1.55
C LEU A 90 -4.70 -23.83 3.03
N ILE A 91 -5.01 -22.65 3.57
CA ILE A 91 -5.49 -22.50 4.95
C ILE A 91 -6.90 -23.06 5.10
N ALA A 92 -7.81 -22.74 4.17
CA ALA A 92 -9.19 -23.24 4.20
C ALA A 92 -9.27 -24.78 4.06
N ASP A 93 -8.32 -25.37 3.33
CA ASP A 93 -8.22 -26.82 3.14
C ASP A 93 -7.55 -27.54 4.33
N ASP A 94 -6.90 -26.82 5.24
CA ASP A 94 -6.26 -27.38 6.43
C ASP A 94 -7.25 -27.39 7.63
N PRO A 95 -7.71 -28.57 8.08
CA PRO A 95 -8.69 -28.70 9.15
C PRO A 95 -8.27 -28.09 10.49
N ALA A 96 -6.97 -27.84 10.73
CA ALA A 96 -6.53 -27.22 11.99
C ALA A 96 -7.00 -25.79 12.15
N PHE A 97 -7.17 -25.03 11.06
CA PHE A 97 -7.59 -23.64 11.16
C PHE A 97 -9.09 -23.52 11.45
N GLY A 98 -9.91 -24.47 10.97
CA GLY A 98 -11.36 -24.45 11.18
C GLY A 98 -12.04 -23.22 10.56
N LEU A 99 -11.41 -22.57 9.59
CA LEU A 99 -11.90 -21.37 8.90
C LEU A 99 -12.31 -21.73 7.47
N SER A 100 -13.46 -21.25 7.01
CA SER A 100 -13.84 -21.38 5.61
C SER A 100 -13.13 -20.33 4.75
N LEU A 101 -13.07 -20.57 3.43
CA LEU A 101 -12.54 -19.57 2.49
C LEU A 101 -13.32 -18.25 2.58
N GLU A 102 -14.64 -18.32 2.79
CA GLU A 102 -15.49 -17.12 2.95
C GLU A 102 -15.12 -16.32 4.20
N ASP A 103 -14.79 -16.98 5.31
CA ASP A 103 -14.34 -16.32 6.54
C ASP A 103 -12.99 -15.62 6.32
N LEU A 104 -12.07 -16.28 5.62
CA LEU A 104 -10.78 -15.70 5.25
C LEU A 104 -10.94 -14.49 4.34
N GLU A 105 -11.78 -14.58 3.30
CA GLU A 105 -12.03 -13.49 2.34
C GLU A 105 -12.57 -12.22 3.00
N LYS A 106 -13.41 -12.34 4.04
CA LYS A 106 -13.91 -11.18 4.81
C LYS A 106 -12.79 -10.38 5.47
N THR A 107 -11.66 -11.01 5.77
CA THR A 107 -10.49 -10.35 6.37
C THR A 107 -9.52 -9.78 5.33
N MET A 108 -9.78 -9.96 4.03
CA MET A 108 -8.92 -9.52 2.93
C MET A 108 -9.31 -8.15 2.35
N ASP A 109 -10.09 -7.34 3.07
CA ASP A 109 -10.32 -5.96 2.68
C ASP A 109 -9.05 -5.12 2.91
N PRO A 110 -8.40 -4.58 1.85
CA PRO A 110 -7.21 -3.74 1.98
C PRO A 110 -7.39 -2.54 2.91
N ALA A 111 -8.62 -2.01 3.03
CA ALA A 111 -8.92 -0.85 3.87
C ALA A 111 -8.69 -1.15 5.36
N LEU A 112 -8.70 -2.41 5.79
CA LEU A 112 -8.40 -2.81 7.17
C LEU A 112 -6.90 -2.73 7.50
N TYR A 113 -6.03 -2.60 6.50
CA TYR A 113 -4.57 -2.69 6.64
C TYR A 113 -3.85 -1.35 6.42
N VAL A 114 -4.57 -0.23 6.40
CA VAL A 114 -3.98 1.11 6.20
C VAL A 114 -3.64 1.85 7.50
N GLY A 115 -3.90 1.23 8.66
CA GLY A 115 -3.67 1.85 9.96
C GLY A 115 -4.33 3.23 10.09
N CYS A 116 -3.55 4.22 10.50
CA CYS A 116 -4.02 5.61 10.64
C CYS A 116 -3.74 6.49 9.42
N ALA A 117 -3.36 5.92 8.26
CA ALA A 117 -2.90 6.71 7.12
C ALA A 117 -3.90 7.79 6.67
N PRO A 118 -5.22 7.52 6.52
CA PRO A 118 -6.18 8.56 6.14
C PRO A 118 -6.24 9.71 7.14
N HIS A 119 -6.22 9.39 8.44
CA HIS A 119 -6.25 10.39 9.51
C HIS A 119 -4.97 11.23 9.57
N GLN A 120 -3.81 10.61 9.35
CA GLN A 120 -2.52 11.31 9.31
C GLN A 120 -2.46 12.30 8.16
N VAL A 121 -2.95 11.91 6.98
CA VAL A 121 -3.04 12.79 5.80
C VAL A 121 -3.96 13.98 6.10
N GLU A 122 -5.17 13.74 6.60
CA GLU A 122 -6.12 14.81 6.94
C GLU A 122 -5.54 15.80 7.95
N LYS A 123 -4.89 15.29 9.00
CA LYS A 123 -4.24 16.11 10.02
C LYS A 123 -3.11 16.97 9.45
N TYR A 124 -2.30 16.42 8.55
CA TYR A 124 -1.21 17.15 7.92
C TYR A 124 -1.73 18.23 6.96
N LEU A 125 -2.73 17.89 6.14
CA LEU A 125 -3.35 18.82 5.20
C LEU A 125 -3.98 20.01 5.94
N SER A 126 -4.80 19.73 6.94
CA SER A 126 -5.50 20.76 7.73
C SER A 126 -4.56 21.61 8.60
N GLY A 127 -3.57 20.99 9.24
CA GLY A 127 -2.69 21.66 10.19
C GLY A 127 -1.52 22.41 9.57
N VAL A 128 -1.05 21.98 8.39
CA VAL A 128 0.19 22.50 7.78
C VAL A 128 -0.07 23.05 6.38
N ILE A 129 -0.62 22.23 5.48
CA ILE A 129 -0.69 22.57 4.06
C ILE A 129 -1.72 23.66 3.79
N TYR A 130 -2.97 23.52 4.24
CA TYR A 130 -4.01 24.51 3.96
C TYR A 130 -3.71 25.89 4.54
N PRO A 131 -3.18 26.03 5.78
CA PRO A 131 -2.72 27.32 6.28
C PRO A 131 -1.62 27.95 5.42
N MET A 132 -0.64 27.14 4.98
CA MET A 132 0.45 27.59 4.11
C MET A 132 -0.07 28.05 2.75
N LEU A 133 -0.97 27.30 2.11
CA LEU A 133 -1.57 27.67 0.83
C LEU A 133 -2.42 28.94 0.96
N LYS A 134 -3.16 29.10 2.06
CA LYS A 134 -3.94 30.31 2.33
C LYS A 134 -3.07 31.56 2.48
N ALA A 135 -1.91 31.44 3.14
CA ALA A 135 -0.98 32.55 3.30
C ALA A 135 -0.34 32.99 1.97
N ASN A 136 -0.22 32.08 0.99
CA ASN A 136 0.40 32.32 -0.32
C ASN A 136 -0.63 32.26 -1.46
N GLN A 137 -1.88 32.65 -1.19
CA GLN A 137 -2.98 32.46 -2.14
C GLN A 137 -2.77 33.20 -3.47
N ALA A 138 -2.03 34.32 -3.46
CA ALA A 138 -1.72 35.10 -4.66
C ALA A 138 -0.78 34.37 -5.64
N ASP A 139 -0.03 33.38 -5.16
CA ASP A 139 0.97 32.65 -5.94
C ASP A 139 0.43 31.31 -6.49
N LEU A 140 -0.85 30.99 -6.22
CA LEU A 140 -1.49 29.76 -6.67
C LEU A 140 -1.97 29.87 -8.13
N GLY A 141 -2.04 28.71 -8.81
CA GLY A 141 -2.55 28.62 -10.18
C GLY A 141 -1.48 28.77 -11.26
N VAL A 142 -0.19 28.75 -10.89
CA VAL A 142 0.91 28.65 -11.85
C VAL A 142 0.82 27.31 -12.59
N THR A 143 0.90 27.38 -13.91
CA THR A 143 0.94 26.21 -14.80
C THR A 143 2.31 26.11 -15.45
N ALA A 144 2.85 24.90 -15.55
CA ALA A 144 4.12 24.64 -16.24
C ALA A 144 3.88 23.93 -17.58
N GLU A 145 4.25 24.60 -18.67
CA GLU A 145 4.23 24.03 -20.02
C GLU A 145 5.58 23.37 -20.32
N ILE A 146 5.57 22.05 -20.54
CA ILE A 146 6.76 21.29 -20.93
C ILE A 146 6.72 21.04 -22.43
N ASN A 147 7.61 21.71 -23.16
CA ASN A 147 7.81 21.47 -24.59
C ASN A 147 8.88 20.38 -24.75
N VAL A 148 8.45 19.16 -25.07
CA VAL A 148 9.32 18.01 -25.38
C VAL A 148 9.47 17.86 -26.89
#